data_AF-A0A6I7PF27-F1
#
_entry.id   AF-A0A6I7PF27-F1
#
_cell.length_a   1.000
_cell.length_b   1.000
_cell.length_c   1.000
_cell.angle_alpha   90.00
_cell.angle_beta   90.00
_cell.angle_gamma   90.00
#
_symmetry.space_group_name_H-M   'P 1'
#
loop_
_entity.id
_entity.type
_entity.pdbx_description
1 polymer ?
#
loop_
_entity_poly.entity_id
_entity_poly.type
_entity_poly.pdbx_seq_one_letter_code
_entity_poly.pdbx_strand_id
1 'polypeptide(L)'
;MAKLRVNLQAREFEVEGSEAFVESYGARIEQLLHRLVEGARTAPEEATAADEPTAVAPAPAAATTDDGGFGAFLHALPRNATDVDRILLAGWFVQAHNAERTFTTADANRHLVDQGIKVGNASQSVKQNLLAKRAFQVQRGRYRVAQPGLQHLTQLTGGKVPAPG
;
A
#
# COMPACT_ATOMS: atom_id res chain seq x y z
N MET A 1 23.55 -15.37 -19.77
CA MET A 1 22.56 -14.34 -19.39
C MET A 1 21.21 -14.85 -19.82
N ALA A 2 20.29 -15.03 -18.88
CA ALA A 2 18.94 -15.46 -19.16
C ALA A 2 18.03 -14.23 -19.29
N LYS A 3 17.06 -14.30 -20.19
CA LYS A 3 16.14 -13.19 -20.48
C LYS A 3 14.72 -13.72 -20.56
N LEU A 4 13.84 -13.12 -19.77
CA LEU A 4 12.41 -13.43 -19.72
C LEU A 4 11.63 -12.18 -20.11
N ARG A 5 10.79 -12.30 -21.14
CA ARG A 5 9.96 -11.20 -21.64
C ARG A 5 8.52 -11.66 -21.77
N VAL A 6 7.58 -10.93 -21.18
CA VAL A 6 6.14 -11.25 -21.24
C VAL A 6 5.40 -10.05 -21.77
N ASN A 7 4.62 -10.19 -22.84
CA ASN A 7 3.83 -9.12 -23.43
C ASN A 7 2.40 -9.63 -23.74
N LEU A 8 1.37 -9.06 -23.10
CA LEU A 8 -0.01 -9.57 -23.21
C LEU A 8 -0.96 -8.76 -24.14
N GLN A 9 -0.43 -7.73 -24.81
CA GLN A 9 -0.92 -7.09 -26.06
C GLN A 9 0.00 -5.89 -26.39
N ALA A 10 0.41 -5.13 -25.36
CA ALA A 10 1.73 -4.49 -25.20
C ALA A 10 2.15 -4.46 -23.70
N ARG A 11 1.49 -5.31 -22.87
CA ARG A 11 1.68 -5.48 -21.42
C ARG A 11 3.03 -6.14 -21.16
N GLU A 12 4.08 -5.39 -21.43
CA GLU A 12 5.44 -5.88 -21.54
C GLU A 12 6.17 -5.86 -20.19
N PHE A 13 6.86 -6.96 -19.89
CA PHE A 13 7.63 -7.16 -18.68
C PHE A 13 8.92 -7.88 -19.05
N GLU A 14 10.07 -7.25 -18.83
CA GLU A 14 11.39 -7.77 -19.19
C GLU A 14 12.26 -7.93 -17.94
N VAL A 15 12.81 -9.13 -17.76
CA VAL A 15 13.76 -9.46 -16.71
C VAL A 15 14.98 -10.10 -17.36
N GLU A 16 16.13 -9.45 -17.21
CA GLU A 16 17.41 -9.90 -17.74
C GLU A 16 18.40 -10.05 -16.58
N GLY A 17 19.07 -11.20 -16.50
CA GLY A 17 19.99 -11.47 -15.40
C GLY A 17 20.62 -12.85 -15.44
N SER A 18 21.10 -13.30 -14.28
CA SER A 18 21.57 -14.67 -14.11
C SER A 18 20.39 -15.65 -14.22
N GLU A 19 20.68 -16.89 -14.63
CA GLU A 19 19.66 -17.92 -14.85
C GLU A 19 18.83 -18.18 -13.58
N ALA A 20 19.49 -18.30 -12.42
CA ALA A 20 18.83 -18.43 -11.12
C ALA A 20 17.94 -17.23 -10.75
N PHE A 21 18.32 -16.02 -11.19
CA PHE A 21 17.52 -14.82 -10.95
C PHE A 21 16.24 -14.86 -11.79
N VAL A 22 16.35 -15.21 -13.07
CA VAL A 22 15.18 -15.29 -13.97
C VAL A 22 14.22 -16.41 -13.54
N GLU A 23 14.74 -17.55 -13.11
CA GLU A 23 13.93 -18.70 -12.67
C GLU A 23 13.08 -18.39 -11.43
N SER A 24 13.58 -17.52 -10.54
CA SER A 24 12.85 -17.08 -9.34
C SER A 24 11.53 -16.34 -9.65
N TYR A 25 11.36 -15.83 -10.87
CA TYR A 25 10.14 -15.12 -11.29
C TYR A 25 9.09 -16.04 -11.93
N GLY A 26 9.44 -17.28 -12.31
CA GLY A 26 8.56 -18.19 -13.05
C GLY A 26 7.23 -18.45 -12.33
N ALA A 27 7.28 -18.98 -11.11
CA ALA A 27 6.08 -19.31 -10.33
C ALA A 27 5.19 -18.09 -10.04
N ARG A 28 5.78 -16.90 -9.90
CA ARG A 28 5.06 -15.66 -9.62
C ARG A 28 4.32 -15.15 -10.86
N ILE A 29 4.91 -15.32 -12.04
CA ILE A 29 4.30 -14.94 -13.32
C ILE A 29 3.14 -15.86 -13.65
N GLU A 30 3.28 -17.18 -13.41
CA GLU A 30 2.19 -18.15 -13.62
C GLU A 30 0.94 -17.80 -12.79
N GLN A 31 1.13 -17.45 -11.51
CA GLN A 31 0.03 -17.02 -10.64
C GLN A 31 -0.66 -15.75 -11.14
N LEU A 32 0.09 -14.78 -11.67
CA LEU A 32 -0.44 -13.55 -12.22
C LEU A 32 -1.24 -13.80 -13.50
N LEU A 33 -0.74 -14.66 -14.39
CA LEU A 33 -1.43 -15.04 -15.63
C LEU A 33 -2.75 -15.77 -15.34
N HIS A 34 -2.78 -16.66 -14.34
CA HIS A 34 -4.00 -17.37 -13.96
C HIS A 34 -5.12 -16.42 -13.52
N ARG A 35 -4.80 -15.45 -12.65
CA ARG A 35 -5.77 -14.47 -12.13
C ARG A 35 -6.34 -13.55 -13.21
N LEU A 36 -5.53 -13.21 -14.21
CA LEU A 36 -5.95 -12.39 -15.36
C LEU A 36 -7.01 -13.10 -16.21
N VAL A 37 -6.94 -14.44 -16.34
CA VAL A 37 -7.93 -15.24 -17.07
C VAL A 37 -9.24 -15.35 -16.29
N GLU A 38 -9.17 -15.47 -14.96
CA GLU A 38 -10.37 -15.58 -14.12
C GLU A 38 -11.16 -14.26 -14.03
N GLY A 39 -10.46 -13.12 -13.94
CA GLY A 39 -11.10 -11.80 -13.87
C GLY A 39 -11.81 -11.36 -15.17
N ALA A 40 -11.45 -11.93 -16.32
CA ALA A 40 -12.06 -11.59 -17.61
C ALA A 40 -13.46 -12.21 -17.81
N ARG A 41 -13.88 -13.17 -16.98
CA ARG A 41 -15.18 -13.87 -17.11
C ARG A 41 -16.34 -13.22 -16.36
N THR A 42 -16.10 -12.17 -15.57
CA THR A 42 -17.11 -11.54 -14.70
C THR A 42 -17.26 -10.05 -14.99
N ALA A 43 -17.73 -9.70 -16.18
CA ALA A 43 -18.21 -8.35 -16.48
C ALA A 43 -19.69 -8.42 -16.86
N PRO A 44 -20.62 -7.90 -16.04
CA PRO A 44 -21.98 -7.63 -16.48
C PRO A 44 -22.02 -6.30 -17.22
N GLU A 45 -22.57 -6.37 -18.43
CA GLU A 45 -23.05 -5.27 -19.26
C GLU A 45 -24.36 -4.73 -18.67
N GLU A 46 -24.48 -3.43 -18.41
CA GLU A 46 -25.77 -2.73 -18.58
C GLU A 46 -25.62 -1.19 -18.59
N ALA A 47 -26.30 -0.61 -19.57
CA ALA A 47 -26.44 0.81 -19.86
C ALA A 47 -27.65 1.43 -19.15
N THR A 48 -27.68 2.77 -19.04
CA THR A 48 -28.80 3.68 -19.44
C THR A 48 -28.87 4.98 -18.60
N ALA A 49 -28.55 6.11 -19.27
CA ALA A 49 -29.15 7.47 -19.30
C ALA A 49 -29.42 8.39 -18.06
N ALA A 50 -29.02 9.66 -18.25
CA ALA A 50 -29.67 10.96 -17.91
C ALA A 50 -29.75 11.41 -16.42
N ASP A 51 -29.53 12.67 -15.98
CA ASP A 51 -29.12 13.96 -16.55
C ASP A 51 -28.84 14.92 -15.35
N GLU A 52 -27.68 15.61 -15.36
CA GLU A 52 -27.43 17.02 -14.92
C GLU A 52 -27.32 17.48 -13.42
N PRO A 53 -26.65 18.62 -13.12
CA PRO A 53 -25.30 18.62 -12.51
C PRO A 53 -25.18 19.45 -11.21
N THR A 54 -24.38 19.02 -10.22
CA THR A 54 -23.79 19.91 -9.20
C THR A 54 -22.68 19.21 -8.41
N ALA A 55 -21.59 19.94 -8.24
CA ALA A 55 -20.48 19.72 -7.31
C ALA A 55 -19.59 18.49 -7.56
N VAL A 56 -18.35 18.80 -7.95
CA VAL A 56 -17.19 17.92 -8.03
C VAL A 56 -16.97 17.22 -6.68
N ALA A 57 -17.59 16.07 -6.50
CA ALA A 57 -17.14 15.04 -5.58
C ALA A 57 -16.16 14.15 -6.37
N PRO A 58 -14.88 14.00 -5.96
CA PRO A 58 -14.05 12.99 -6.58
C PRO A 58 -14.67 11.62 -6.26
N ALA A 59 -14.78 10.86 -7.34
CA ALA A 59 -15.43 9.57 -7.49
C ALA A 59 -15.25 8.59 -6.31
N PRO A 60 -16.20 7.66 -6.10
CA PRO A 60 -16.01 6.54 -5.20
C PRO A 60 -14.90 5.68 -5.81
N ALA A 61 -13.67 5.86 -5.32
CA ALA A 61 -12.56 5.01 -5.66
C ALA A 61 -12.98 3.58 -5.34
N ALA A 62 -13.09 2.80 -6.40
CA ALA A 62 -13.50 1.42 -6.39
C ALA A 62 -12.83 0.68 -5.25
N ALA A 63 -13.65 0.01 -4.45
CA ALA A 63 -13.22 -0.99 -3.50
C ALA A 63 -12.57 -2.14 -4.27
N THR A 64 -11.28 -2.02 -4.57
CA THR A 64 -10.44 -3.19 -4.81
C THR A 64 -10.06 -3.73 -3.44
N THR A 65 -10.91 -4.60 -2.92
CA THR A 65 -10.64 -5.49 -1.80
C THR A 65 -9.52 -6.43 -2.24
N ASP A 66 -8.28 -5.96 -2.14
CA ASP A 66 -7.09 -6.82 -2.18
C ASP A 66 -6.70 -7.04 -0.71
N ASP A 67 -7.15 -8.17 -0.15
CA ASP A 67 -7.15 -8.52 1.29
C ASP A 67 -5.75 -8.67 1.94
N GLY A 68 -4.73 -7.96 1.45
CA GLY A 68 -3.40 -7.94 2.10
C GLY A 68 -2.46 -6.79 1.72
N GLY A 69 -2.85 -5.90 0.80
CA GLY A 69 -1.98 -4.80 0.36
C GLY A 69 -2.05 -3.56 1.25
N PHE A 70 -1.00 -2.71 1.22
CA PHE A 70 -0.97 -1.41 1.92
C PHE A 70 -2.22 -0.56 1.63
N GLY A 71 -2.71 -0.58 0.39
CA GLY A 71 -3.94 0.11 -0.02
C GLY A 71 -5.18 -0.31 0.76
N ALA A 72 -5.35 -1.59 1.09
CA ALA A 72 -6.51 -2.05 1.85
C ALA A 72 -6.53 -1.47 3.28
N PHE A 73 -5.37 -1.39 3.92
CA PHE A 73 -5.23 -0.73 5.22
C PHE A 73 -5.44 0.78 5.12
N LEU A 74 -5.01 1.39 4.00
CA LEU A 74 -5.21 2.80 3.73
C LEU A 74 -6.69 3.15 3.51
N HIS A 75 -7.44 2.28 2.83
CA HIS A 75 -8.89 2.38 2.68
C HIS A 75 -9.65 2.11 3.99
N ALA A 76 -9.06 1.36 4.92
CA ALA A 76 -9.63 1.15 6.25
C ALA A 76 -9.50 2.38 7.16
N LEU A 77 -8.61 3.33 6.85
CA LEU A 77 -8.54 4.60 7.58
C LEU A 77 -9.80 5.45 7.30
N PRO A 78 -10.27 6.21 8.30
CA PRO A 78 -11.42 7.09 8.10
C PRO A 78 -11.06 8.23 7.13
N ARG A 79 -12.05 8.80 6.45
CA ARG A 79 -11.84 9.88 5.47
C ARG A 79 -11.16 11.13 6.06
N ASN A 80 -11.28 11.33 7.38
CA ASN A 80 -10.63 12.41 8.13
C ASN A 80 -9.24 12.05 8.68
N ALA A 81 -8.67 10.90 8.29
CA ALA A 81 -7.33 10.50 8.71
C ALA A 81 -6.31 11.55 8.30
N THR A 82 -5.47 11.94 9.26
CA THR A 82 -4.47 12.98 9.06
C THR A 82 -3.23 12.41 8.37
N ASP A 83 -2.39 13.28 7.83
CA ASP A 83 -1.08 12.91 7.30
C ASP A 83 -0.19 12.21 8.33
N VAL A 84 -0.42 12.47 9.63
CA VAL A 84 0.25 11.81 10.75
C VAL A 84 -0.16 10.35 10.84
N ASP A 85 -1.45 10.06 10.72
CA ASP A 85 -2.01 8.71 10.81
C ASP A 85 -1.63 7.88 9.57
N ARG A 86 -1.63 8.50 8.39
CA ARG A 86 -1.19 7.88 7.13
C ARG A 86 0.27 7.48 7.16
N ILE A 87 1.15 8.38 7.65
CA ILE A 87 2.58 8.09 7.86
C ILE A 87 2.78 6.98 8.89
N LEU A 88 1.99 6.97 9.97
CA LEU A 88 2.08 5.94 11.00
C LEU A 88 1.71 4.57 10.43
N LEU A 89 0.65 4.50 9.63
CA LEU A 89 0.22 3.27 8.96
C LEU A 89 1.28 2.79 7.96
N ALA A 90 1.82 3.69 7.15
CA ALA A 90 2.88 3.36 6.20
C ALA A 90 4.14 2.86 6.90
N GLY A 91 4.54 3.50 8.01
CA GLY A 91 5.66 3.05 8.82
C GLY A 91 5.44 1.67 9.44
N TRP A 92 4.22 1.37 9.90
CA TRP A 92 3.85 0.05 10.38
C TRP A 92 3.94 -1.02 9.27
N PHE A 93 3.41 -0.71 8.09
CA PHE A 93 3.43 -1.62 6.95
C PHE A 93 4.87 -1.96 6.51
N VAL A 94 5.74 -0.96 6.44
CA VAL A 94 7.18 -1.15 6.16
C VAL A 94 7.83 -1.99 7.24
N GLN A 95 7.56 -1.71 8.52
CA GLN A 95 8.07 -2.49 9.64
C GLN A 95 7.62 -3.96 9.60
N ALA A 96 6.41 -4.25 9.12
CA ALA A 96 5.89 -5.62 8.99
C ALA A 96 6.57 -6.40 7.84
N HIS A 97 7.01 -5.70 6.79
CA HIS A 97 7.65 -6.29 5.61
C HIS A 97 9.19 -6.21 5.64
N ASN A 98 9.78 -5.60 6.67
CA ASN A 98 11.21 -5.42 6.81
C ASN A 98 11.76 -6.30 7.95
N ALA A 99 12.83 -7.06 7.68
CA ALA A 99 13.50 -7.91 8.65
C ALA A 99 13.99 -7.15 9.89
N GLU A 100 14.37 -5.88 9.72
CA GLU A 100 14.84 -5.05 10.82
C GLU A 100 13.73 -4.47 11.71
N ARG A 101 12.46 -4.64 11.32
CA ARG A 101 11.30 -4.05 12.02
C ARG A 101 11.44 -2.53 12.24
N THR A 102 12.09 -1.83 11.30
CA THR A 102 12.22 -0.37 11.29
C THR A 102 11.75 0.21 9.96
N PHE A 103 11.40 1.49 9.98
CA PHE A 103 11.03 2.25 8.80
C PHE A 103 11.77 3.60 8.77
N THR A 104 11.97 4.14 7.57
CA THR A 104 12.43 5.51 7.37
C THR A 104 11.29 6.40 6.90
N THR A 105 11.42 7.72 7.08
CA THR A 105 10.46 8.69 6.55
C THR A 105 10.32 8.58 5.03
N ALA A 106 11.41 8.27 4.32
CA ALA A 106 11.41 8.12 2.88
C ALA A 106 10.62 6.89 2.43
N ASP A 107 10.81 5.75 3.10
CA ASP A 107 10.08 4.51 2.78
C ASP A 107 8.58 4.66 3.04
N ALA A 108 8.21 5.23 4.19
CA ALA A 108 6.82 5.49 4.53
C ALA A 108 6.16 6.44 3.51
N ASN A 109 6.87 7.49 3.10
CA ASN A 109 6.36 8.43 2.10
C ASN A 109 6.24 7.79 0.71
N ARG A 110 7.18 6.91 0.33
CA ARG A 110 7.13 6.19 -0.95
C ARG A 110 5.87 5.35 -1.07
N HIS A 111 5.54 4.57 -0.05
CA HIS A 111 4.31 3.77 -0.04
C HIS A 111 3.03 4.61 -0.16
N LEU A 112 3.00 5.81 0.45
CA LEU A 112 1.88 6.72 0.32
C LEU A 112 1.77 7.29 -1.10
N VAL A 113 2.90 7.71 -1.69
CA VAL A 113 2.96 8.24 -3.06
C VAL A 113 2.56 7.17 -4.09
N ASP A 114 2.97 5.91 -3.87
CA ASP A 114 2.58 4.78 -4.72
C ASP A 114 1.06 4.55 -4.72
N GLN A 115 0.36 4.95 -3.65
CA GLN A 115 -1.11 4.94 -3.56
C GLN A 115 -1.75 6.27 -3.99
N GLY A 116 -0.98 7.20 -4.57
CA GLY A 116 -1.45 8.51 -5.01
C GLY A 116 -1.62 9.53 -3.88
N ILE A 117 -1.15 9.24 -2.66
CA ILE A 117 -1.23 10.16 -1.52
C ILE A 117 0.09 10.91 -1.36
N LYS A 118 0.06 12.22 -1.60
CA LYS A 118 1.19 13.11 -1.32
C LYS A 118 1.10 13.68 0.09
N VAL A 119 2.06 13.33 0.93
CA VAL A 119 2.20 13.95 2.25
C VAL A 119 3.01 15.23 2.12
N GLY A 120 2.41 16.37 2.44
CA GLY A 120 3.08 17.66 2.31
C GLY A 120 4.31 17.81 3.23
N ASN A 121 4.29 17.17 4.41
CA ASN A 121 5.39 17.25 5.37
C ASN A 121 5.63 15.95 6.16
N ALA A 122 6.09 14.90 5.46
CA ALA A 122 6.31 13.58 6.04
C ALA A 122 7.23 13.60 7.27
N SER A 123 8.27 14.44 7.26
CA SER A 123 9.19 14.59 8.40
C SER A 123 8.52 15.19 9.63
N GLN A 124 7.60 16.16 9.45
CA GLN A 124 6.81 16.68 10.56
C GLN A 124 5.80 15.64 11.07
N SER A 125 5.16 14.88 10.18
CA SER A 125 4.27 13.78 10.57
C SER A 125 4.97 12.72 11.42
N VAL A 126 6.21 12.35 11.07
CA VAL A 126 7.01 11.45 11.91
C VAL A 126 7.34 12.08 13.26
N LYS A 127 7.74 13.36 13.31
CA LYS A 127 7.99 14.07 14.58
C LYS A 127 6.75 14.12 15.47
N GLN A 128 5.58 14.36 14.91
CA GLN A 128 4.31 14.35 15.66
C GLN A 128 3.99 12.95 16.21
N ASN A 129 4.27 11.90 15.45
CA ASN A 129 4.17 10.52 15.94
C ASN A 129 5.16 10.21 17.08
N LEU A 130 6.36 10.79 17.06
CA LEU A 130 7.32 10.69 18.17
C LEU A 130 6.81 11.42 19.42
N LEU A 131 6.32 12.65 19.26
CA LEU A 131 5.75 13.45 20.37
C LEU A 131 4.53 12.77 21.01
N ALA A 132 3.67 12.18 20.19
CA ALA A 132 2.49 11.43 20.63
C ALA A 132 2.82 10.05 21.21
N LYS A 133 4.11 9.67 21.31
CA LYS A 133 4.57 8.34 21.77
C LYS A 133 4.01 7.18 20.94
N ARG A 134 3.61 7.45 19.69
CA ARG A 134 3.08 6.46 18.74
C ARG A 134 4.19 5.78 17.95
N ALA A 135 5.33 6.45 17.80
CA ALA A 135 6.57 5.88 17.27
C ALA A 135 7.74 6.27 18.17
N PHE A 136 8.85 5.53 18.06
CA PHE A 136 10.11 5.88 18.70
C PHE A 136 11.26 5.71 17.72
N GLN A 137 12.35 6.43 17.99
CA GLN A 137 13.56 6.36 17.18
C GLN A 137 14.45 5.22 17.68
N VAL A 138 14.81 4.31 16.79
CA VAL A 138 15.71 3.17 17.11
C VAL A 138 17.16 3.53 16.78
N GLN A 139 17.37 4.19 15.65
CA GLN A 139 18.67 4.68 15.20
C GLN A 139 18.52 6.04 14.51
N ARG A 140 19.62 6.72 14.21
CA ARG A 140 19.58 8.00 13.48
C ARG A 140 18.87 7.82 12.12
N GLY A 141 17.68 8.40 11.96
CA GLY A 141 16.87 8.28 10.74
C GLY A 141 16.06 6.98 10.58
N ARG A 142 16.08 6.07 11.58
CA ARG A 142 15.26 4.86 11.60
C ARG A 142 14.29 4.88 12.78
N TYR A 143 13.02 4.64 12.48
CA TYR A 143 11.91 4.72 13.42
C TYR A 143 11.22 3.38 13.52
N ARG A 144 10.54 3.16 14.64
CA ARG A 144 9.72 1.98 14.88
C ARG A 144 8.39 2.40 15.49
N VAL A 145 7.31 1.75 15.07
CA VAL A 145 5.98 2.02 15.60
C VAL A 145 5.88 1.40 16.99
N ALA A 146 5.43 2.21 17.94
CA ALA A 146 5.22 1.82 19.33
C ALA A 146 3.87 1.14 19.51
N GLN A 147 3.70 0.41 20.61
CA GLN A 147 2.43 -0.23 20.97
C GLN A 147 1.25 0.75 21.07
N PRO A 148 1.40 1.97 21.63
CA PRO A 148 0.34 2.98 21.58
C PRO A 148 -0.04 3.43 20.16
N GLY A 149 0.93 3.45 19.23
CA GLY A 149 0.68 3.79 17.82
C GLY A 149 -0.13 2.70 17.11
N LEU A 150 0.17 1.44 17.43
CA LEU A 150 -0.62 0.30 16.94
C LEU A 150 -2.05 0.35 17.44
N GLN A 151 -2.25 0.57 18.74
CA GLN A 151 -3.60 0.69 19.32
C GLN A 151 -4.39 1.82 18.65
N HIS A 152 -3.75 2.96 18.39
CA HIS A 152 -4.37 4.08 17.67
C HIS A 152 -4.78 3.68 16.24
N LEU A 153 -3.91 2.98 15.50
CA LEU A 153 -4.24 2.46 14.16
C LEU A 153 -5.37 1.43 14.20
N THR A 154 -5.36 0.52 15.16
CA THR A 154 -6.42 -0.49 15.35
C THR A 154 -7.76 0.18 15.66
N GLN A 155 -7.77 1.22 16.50
CA GLN A 155 -8.97 2.02 16.79
C GLN A 155 -9.48 2.74 15.54
N LEU A 156 -8.59 3.33 14.74
CA LEU A 156 -8.97 4.03 13.50
C LEU A 156 -9.49 3.09 12.42
N THR A 157 -8.92 1.89 12.30
CA THR A 157 -9.26 0.91 11.25
C THR A 157 -10.32 -0.10 11.69
N GLY A 158 -10.87 0.04 12.89
CA GLY A 158 -11.89 -0.86 13.43
C GLY A 158 -11.42 -2.30 13.61
N GLY A 159 -10.13 -2.52 13.92
CA GLY A 159 -9.58 -3.86 14.16
C GLY A 159 -8.93 -4.54 12.96
N LYS A 160 -8.87 -3.88 11.79
CA LYS A 160 -8.29 -4.48 10.57
C LYS A 160 -6.77 -4.52 10.53
N VAL A 161 -6.06 -3.73 11.35
CA VAL A 161 -4.59 -3.76 11.42
C VAL A 161 -4.13 -4.89 12.35
N PRO A 162 -3.40 -5.91 11.87
CA PRO A 162 -2.92 -7.01 12.70
C PRO A 162 -1.91 -6.52 13.74
N ALA A 163 -2.10 -6.95 14.99
CA ALA A 163 -1.14 -6.76 16.06
C ALA A 163 0.18 -7.46 15.69
N PRO A 164 1.35 -6.90 16.07
CA PRO A 164 2.61 -7.60 15.89
C PRO A 164 2.60 -8.86 16.76
N GLY A 165 2.78 -10.02 16.11
CA GLY A 165 3.18 -11.26 16.77
C GLY A 165 4.61 -11.18 17.30
#